data_AF-A0A652L2W4-F1
#
_entry.id   AF-A0A652L2W4-F1
#
_cell.length_a   1.000
_cell.length_b   1.000
_cell.length_c   1.000
_cell.angle_alpha   90.00
_cell.angle_beta   90.00
_cell.angle_gamma   90.00
#
_symmetry.space_group_name_H-M   'P 1'
#
loop_
_entity.id
_entity.type
_entity.pdbx_description
1 polymer ?
#
loop_
_entity_poly.entity_id
_entity_poly.type
_entity_poly.pdbx_seq_one_letter_code
_entity_poly.pdbx_strand_id
1 'polypeptide(L)'
;HLADRRYTAAAANAEQALSVLHGIGGEWRRANVLTVLGQGLAALGQTDRARVCWTEALSVFDGLGSPEAKAVRVLLHPAAVA
;
A
#
# COMPACT_ATOMS: atom_id res chain seq x y z
N HIS A 1 -10.97 18.15 -37.89
CA HIS A 1 -10.91 16.75 -37.38
C HIS A 1 -9.56 16.30 -36.81
N LEU A 2 -8.58 17.18 -36.55
CA LEU A 2 -7.37 16.84 -35.77
C LEU A 2 -7.57 17.01 -34.27
N ALA A 3 -8.44 17.95 -33.87
CA ALA A 3 -8.85 18.16 -32.49
C ALA A 3 -9.53 16.91 -31.92
N ASP A 4 -10.50 16.35 -32.65
CA ASP A 4 -11.22 15.12 -32.27
C ASP A 4 -10.26 13.96 -31.96
N ARG A 5 -9.20 13.78 -32.76
CA ARG A 5 -8.20 12.72 -32.54
C ARG A 5 -7.25 12.96 -31.36
N ARG A 6 -7.03 14.21 -30.96
CA ARG A 6 -6.22 14.53 -29.77
C ARG A 6 -7.02 14.33 -28.48
N TYR A 7 -8.31 14.65 -28.50
CA TYR A 7 -9.19 14.45 -27.35
C TYR A 7 -9.46 12.96 -27.09
N THR A 8 -9.58 12.12 -28.12
CA THR A 8 -9.72 10.66 -27.94
C THR A 8 -8.48 10.02 -27.32
N ALA A 9 -7.27 10.43 -27.74
CA ALA A 9 -6.03 9.91 -27.16
C ALA A 9 -5.84 10.37 -25.69
N ALA A 10 -6.19 11.62 -25.38
CA ALA A 10 -6.17 12.12 -24.01
C ALA A 10 -7.16 11.37 -23.10
N ALA A 11 -8.37 11.08 -23.60
CA ALA A 11 -9.36 10.29 -22.88
C ALA A 11 -8.87 8.85 -22.61
N ALA A 12 -8.30 8.18 -23.62
CA ALA A 12 -7.77 6.82 -23.46
C ALA A 12 -6.63 6.77 -22.42
N ASN A 13 -5.71 7.73 -22.46
CA ASN A 13 -4.63 7.83 -21.47
C ASN A 13 -5.17 8.10 -20.05
N ALA A 14 -6.20 8.93 -19.92
CA ALA A 14 -6.84 9.21 -18.64
C ALA A 14 -7.58 7.97 -18.09
N GLU A 15 -8.29 7.21 -18.94
CA GLU A 15 -8.94 5.96 -18.57
C GLU A 15 -7.92 4.89 -18.16
N GLN A 16 -6.81 4.77 -18.87
CA GLN A 16 -5.71 3.89 -18.48
C GLN A 16 -5.11 4.29 -17.13
N ALA A 17 -4.86 5.58 -16.91
CA ALA A 17 -4.38 6.08 -15.62
C ALA A 17 -5.38 5.80 -14.48
N LEU A 18 -6.68 6.00 -14.72
CA LEU A 18 -7.74 5.69 -13.74
C LEU A 18 -7.85 4.20 -13.45
N SER A 19 -7.70 3.34 -14.45
CA SER A 19 -7.71 1.88 -14.27
C SER A 19 -6.54 1.42 -13.39
N VAL A 20 -5.35 1.98 -13.62
CA VAL A 20 -4.17 1.76 -12.76
C VAL A 20 -4.41 2.26 -11.33
N LEU A 21 -4.95 3.48 -11.17
CA LEU A 21 -5.22 4.07 -9.86
C LEU A 21 -6.31 3.34 -9.07
N HIS A 22 -7.33 2.78 -9.74
CA HIS A 22 -8.42 2.06 -9.07
C HIS A 22 -7.93 0.83 -8.29
N GLY A 23 -6.93 0.11 -8.81
CA GLY A 23 -6.31 -1.01 -8.10
C GLY A 23 -5.42 -0.59 -6.92
N ILE A 24 -4.78 0.58 -7.03
CA ILE A 24 -3.82 1.09 -6.04
C ILE A 24 -4.53 1.58 -4.77
N GLY A 25 -5.69 2.24 -4.89
CA GLY A 25 -6.35 2.88 -3.74
C GLY A 25 -6.93 1.91 -2.70
N GLY A 26 -7.52 0.81 -3.16
CA GLY A 26 -8.14 -0.19 -2.27
C GLY A 26 -7.10 -0.99 -1.48
N GLU A 27 -6.10 -1.52 -2.18
CA GLU A 27 -5.03 -2.30 -1.57
C GLU A 27 -4.15 -1.42 -0.66
N TRP A 28 -3.82 -0.20 -1.07
CA TRP A 28 -3.08 0.74 -0.22
C TRP A 28 -3.84 1.04 1.09
N ARG A 29 -5.17 1.24 1.00
CA ARG A 29 -6.01 1.47 2.19
C ARG A 29 -6.06 0.23 3.09
N ARG A 30 -6.17 -0.97 2.51
CA ARG A 30 -6.14 -2.24 3.26
C ARG A 30 -4.81 -2.40 4.01
N ALA A 31 -3.68 -2.13 3.36
CA ALA A 31 -2.36 -2.21 3.96
C ALA A 31 -2.19 -1.23 5.14
N ASN A 32 -2.73 -0.01 5.03
CA ASN A 32 -2.76 0.95 6.13
C ASN A 32 -3.56 0.43 7.34
N VAL A 33 -4.76 -0.12 7.11
CA VAL A 33 -5.59 -0.68 8.20
C VAL A 33 -4.88 -1.84 8.89
N LEU A 34 -4.25 -2.74 8.13
CA LEU A 34 -3.43 -3.84 8.68
C LEU A 34 -2.25 -3.31 9.51
N THR A 35 -1.61 -2.22 9.08
CA THR A 35 -0.51 -1.59 9.82
C THR A 35 -0.94 -1.10 11.19
N VAL A 36 -2.06 -0.35 11.25
CA VAL A 36 -2.63 0.17 12.50
C VAL A 36 -3.12 -0.97 13.40
N LEU A 37 -3.77 -1.99 12.83
CA LEU A 37 -4.18 -3.18 13.58
C LEU A 37 -2.97 -3.88 14.22
N GLY A 38 -1.87 -4.05 13.47
CA GLY A 38 -0.65 -4.64 14.01
C GLY A 38 -0.05 -3.82 15.15
N GLN A 39 -0.06 -2.48 15.07
CA GLN A 39 0.36 -1.61 16.17
C GLN A 39 -0.51 -1.79 17.42
N GLY A 40 -1.84 -1.87 17.26
CA GLY A 40 -2.75 -2.15 18.37
C GLY A 40 -2.51 -3.52 19.00
N LEU A 41 -2.32 -4.56 18.19
CA LEU A 41 -2.02 -5.92 18.66
C LEU A 41 -0.69 -5.97 19.41
N ALA A 42 0.34 -5.28 18.93
CA ALA A 42 1.64 -5.19 19.59
C ALA A 42 1.52 -4.49 20.96
N ALA A 43 0.75 -3.40 21.05
CA ALA A 43 0.48 -2.71 22.32
C ALA A 43 -0.27 -3.59 23.33
N LEU A 44 -1.05 -4.56 22.85
CA LEU A 44 -1.74 -5.57 23.67
C LEU A 44 -0.87 -6.81 23.97
N GLY A 45 0.42 -6.81 23.60
CA GLY A 45 1.32 -7.94 23.79
C GLY A 45 1.10 -9.11 22.82
N GLN A 46 0.22 -8.96 21.81
CA GLN A 46 -0.10 -9.98 20.82
C GLN A 46 0.87 -9.90 19.62
N THR A 47 2.16 -10.01 19.91
CA THR A 47 3.26 -9.75 18.96
C THR A 47 3.22 -10.64 17.72
N ASP A 48 2.85 -11.92 17.84
CA ASP A 48 2.76 -12.83 16.69
C ASP A 48 1.65 -12.40 15.72
N ARG A 49 0.48 -12.00 16.26
CA ARG A 49 -0.62 -11.48 15.45
C ARG A 49 -0.27 -10.15 14.80
N ALA A 50 0.45 -9.28 15.53
CA ALA A 50 0.97 -8.03 14.98
C ALA A 50 1.90 -8.27 13.79
N ARG A 51 2.83 -9.24 13.91
CA ARG A 51 3.76 -9.63 12.85
C ARG A 51 3.03 -10.12 11.60
N VAL A 52 1.98 -10.92 11.75
CA VAL A 52 1.15 -11.36 10.62
C VAL A 52 0.54 -10.15 9.90
N CYS A 53 -0.11 -9.24 10.63
CA CYS A 53 -0.71 -8.04 10.04
C CYS A 53 0.31 -7.17 9.31
N TRP A 54 1.50 -6.95 9.90
CA TRP A 54 2.56 -6.17 9.27
C TRP A 54 3.18 -6.87 8.07
N THR A 55 3.29 -8.20 8.07
CA THR A 55 3.81 -8.94 6.91
C THR A 55 2.87 -8.85 5.72
N GLU A 56 1.56 -8.94 5.97
CA GLU A 56 0.53 -8.78 4.94
C GLU A 56 0.50 -7.33 4.40
N ALA A 57 0.56 -6.33 5.29
CA ALA A 57 0.67 -4.92 4.90
C ALA A 57 1.93 -4.65 4.06
N LEU A 58 3.07 -5.23 4.44
CA LEU A 58 4.34 -5.09 3.72
C LEU A 58 4.24 -5.69 2.31
N SER A 59 3.66 -6.88 2.16
CA SER A 59 3.49 -7.50 0.83
C SER A 59 2.66 -6.62 -0.11
N VAL A 60 1.62 -5.97 0.42
CA VAL A 60 0.79 -5.06 -0.38
C VAL A 60 1.57 -3.79 -0.73
N PHE A 61 2.22 -3.14 0.24
CA PHE A 61 3.01 -1.93 -0.04
C PHE A 61 4.18 -2.19 -1.00
N ASP A 62 4.85 -3.35 -0.91
CA ASP A 62 5.89 -3.75 -1.87
C ASP A 62 5.31 -3.94 -3.28
N GLY A 63 4.16 -4.60 -3.42
CA GLY A 63 3.48 -4.77 -4.71
C GLY A 63 3.02 -3.44 -5.34
N LEU A 64 2.75 -2.43 -4.51
CA LEU A 64 2.38 -1.08 -4.94
C LEU A 64 3.60 -0.15 -5.15
N GLY A 65 4.82 -0.56 -4.78
CA GLY A 65 5.99 0.32 -4.76
C GLY A 65 5.87 1.48 -3.76
N SER A 66 5.07 1.29 -2.70
CA SER A 66 4.69 2.32 -1.74
C SER A 66 5.84 2.66 -0.77
N PRO A 67 6.14 3.94 -0.49
CA PRO A 67 7.18 4.32 0.47
C PRO A 67 6.92 3.82 1.90
N GLU A 68 5.66 3.58 2.26
CA GLU A 68 5.19 3.06 3.55
C GLU A 68 5.76 1.67 3.87
N ALA A 69 6.16 0.90 2.85
CA ALA A 69 6.84 -0.39 3.04
C ALA A 69 8.05 -0.26 3.98
N LYS A 70 8.79 0.86 3.91
CA LYS A 70 9.93 1.12 4.79
C LYS A 70 9.51 1.22 6.25
N ALA A 71 8.42 1.92 6.53
CA ALA A 71 7.91 2.06 7.90
C ALA A 71 7.45 0.71 8.47
N VAL A 72 6.77 -0.10 7.66
CA VAL A 72 6.31 -1.43 8.09
C VAL A 72 7.48 -2.39 8.33
N ARG A 73 8.56 -2.32 7.54
CA ARG A 73 9.78 -3.11 7.78
C ARG A 73 10.42 -2.80 9.13
N VAL A 74 10.38 -1.54 9.58
CA VAL A 74 10.88 -1.14 10.91
C VAL A 74 10.02 -1.75 12.02
N LEU A 75 8.69 -1.77 11.85
CA LEU A 75 7.77 -2.41 12.82
C LEU A 75 8.02 -3.92 12.95
N LEU A 76 8.39 -4.60 11.86
CA LEU A 76 8.72 -6.03 11.87
C LEU A 76 10.06 -6.36 12.52
N HIS A 77 11.00 -5.40 12.53
CA HIS A 77 12.36 -5.55 13.03
C HIS A 77 12.70 -4.41 14.01
N PRO A 78 12.03 -4.33 15.17
CA PRO A 78 12.21 -3.22 16.10
C PRO A 78 13.60 -3.16 16.77
N ALA A 79 14.54 -4.08 16.45
CA ALA A 79 15.92 -4.01 16.93
C ALA A 79 16.93 -4.67 15.98
N ALA A 80 17.67 -3.84 15.26
CA ALA A 80 19.11 -3.98 15.11
C ALA A 80 19.76 -2.65 15.53
N VAL A 81 19.38 -2.17 16.71
CA VAL A 81 20.15 -1.14 17.42
C VAL A 81 20.36 -1.74 18.80
N ALA A 82 21.52 -2.38 18.94
CA ALA A 82 22.06 -2.82 20.22
C ALA A 82 22.66 -1.63 20.97
#